data_AF-K1TVK5-F1
#
_entry.id   AF-K1TVK5-F1
#
_cell.length_a   1.000
_cell.length_b   1.000
_cell.length_c   1.000
_cell.angle_alpha   90.00
_cell.angle_beta   90.00
_cell.angle_gamma   90.00
#
_symmetry.space_group_name_H-M   'P 1'
#
loop_
_entity.id
_entity.type
_entity.pdbx_description
1 polymer ?
#
loop_
_entity_poly.entity_id
_entity_poly.type
_entity_poly.pdbx_seq_one_letter_code
_entity_poly.pdbx_strand_id
1 'polypeptide(L)' 'MYGKMKEFLAKELADIKAAGLYKNERIITTPQRADIKVNDGEDVLNFCANNLFRFVR' A
#
# COMPACT_ATOMS: atom_id res chain seq x y z
N MET A 1 29.50 -6.35 -8.51
CA MET A 1 28.69 -5.51 -9.43
C MET A 1 27.44 -4.93 -8.77
N TYR A 2 26.70 -5.65 -7.92
CA TYR A 2 25.46 -5.15 -7.30
C TYR A 2 25.61 -4.21 -6.10
N GLY A 3 26.81 -4.08 -5.51
CA GLY A 3 27.04 -3.27 -4.31
C GLY A 3 26.70 -1.78 -4.50
N LYS A 4 27.25 -1.15 -5.55
CA LYS A 4 27.00 0.26 -5.87
C LYS A 4 25.52 0.55 -6.15
N MET A 5 24.82 -0.37 -6.81
CA MET A 5 23.38 -0.23 -7.06
C MET A 5 22.58 -0.35 -5.76
N LYS A 6 22.94 -1.27 -4.87
CA LYS A 6 22.29 -1.43 -3.56
C LYS A 6 22.46 -0.17 -2.71
N GLU A 7 23.65 0.41 -2.68
CA GLU A 7 23.94 1.68 -1.97
C GLU A 7 23.12 2.84 -2.54
N PHE A 8 23.07 2.97 -3.86
CA PHE A 8 22.25 3.97 -4.54
C PHE A 8 20.76 3.83 -4.17
N LEU A 9 20.20 2.63 -4.27
CA LEU A 9 18.80 2.38 -3.94
C LEU A 9 18.49 2.62 -2.45
N ALA A 10 19.41 2.27 -1.55
CA ALA A 10 19.26 2.54 -0.12
C ALA A 10 19.22 4.05 0.17
N LYS A 11 20.05 4.84 -0.52
CA LYS A 11 20.04 6.30 -0.43
C LYS A 11 18.74 6.88 -0.99
N GLU A 12 18.32 6.48 -2.19
CA GLU A 12 17.06 6.93 -2.78
C GLU A 12 15.86 6.65 -1.85
N LEU A 13 15.81 5.47 -1.23
CA LEU A 13 14.76 5.14 -0.26
C LEU A 13 14.80 6.02 1.00
N ALA A 14 16.00 6.39 1.46
CA ALA A 14 16.15 7.30 2.60
C ALA A 14 15.68 8.72 2.23
N ASP A 15 16.05 9.21 1.05
CA ASP A 15 15.67 10.53 0.55
C ASP A 15 14.15 10.63 0.33
N ILE A 16 13.53 9.60 -0.25
CA ILE A 16 12.06 9.50 -0.41
C ILE A 16 11.34 9.52 0.95
N LYS A 17 11.89 8.84 1.97
CA LYS A 17 11.34 8.85 3.34
C LYS A 17 11.48 10.22 3.99
N ALA A 18 12.64 10.85 3.88
CA ALA A 18 12.88 12.20 4.42
C ALA A 18 11.97 13.26 3.76
N ALA A 19 11.65 13.09 2.48
CA ALA A 19 10.72 13.95 1.75
C ALA A 19 9.23 13.69 2.08
N GLY A 20 8.88 12.68 2.87
CA GLY A 20 7.49 12.31 3.15
C GLY A 20 6.75 11.69 1.97
N LEU A 21 7.47 11.24 0.93
CA LEU A 21 6.90 10.65 -0.29
C LEU A 21 6.84 9.13 -0.23
N TYR A 22 7.35 8.52 0.84
CA TYR A 22 7.32 7.08 1.04
C TYR A 22 5.89 6.60 1.29
N LYS A 23 5.43 5.65 0.47
CA LYS A 23 4.10 5.06 0.60
C LYS A 23 4.15 3.85 1.52
N ASN A 24 3.42 3.91 2.63
CA ASN A 24 3.18 2.74 3.46
C ASN A 24 1.98 1.96 2.93
N GLU A 25 2.09 0.64 2.95
CA GLU A 25 0.99 -0.24 2.58
C GLU A 25 0.02 -0.41 3.74
N ARG A 26 -1.26 -0.57 3.41
CA ARG A 26 -2.31 -0.93 4.35
C ARG A 26 -2.87 -2.28 3.91
N ILE A 27 -2.67 -3.30 4.74
CA ILE A 27 -3.04 -4.68 4.38
C ILE A 27 -4.54 -4.84 4.51
N ILE A 28 -5.19 -5.28 3.43
CA ILE A 28 -6.62 -5.62 3.42
C ILE A 28 -6.76 -7.12 3.73
N THR A 29 -7.55 -7.47 4.74
CA THR A 29 -7.71 -8.85 5.23
C THR A 29 -9.02 -9.51 4.81
N THR A 30 -9.91 -8.78 4.14
CA THR A 30 -11.20 -9.26 3.62
C THR A 30 -11.27 -9.16 2.09
N PRO A 31 -12.19 -9.89 1.42
CA PRO A 31 -12.46 -9.67 0.01
C PRO A 31 -12.85 -8.22 -0.31
N GLN A 32 -12.52 -7.74 -1.51
CA GLN A 32 -12.79 -6.36 -1.93
C GLN A 32 -14.30 -6.04 -1.97
N ARG A 33 -14.74 -5.05 -1.19
CA ARG A 33 -16.12 -4.53 -1.11
C ARG A 33 -16.08 -3.07 -0.64
N ALA A 34 -17.26 -2.46 -0.45
CA ALA A 34 -17.35 -1.12 0.11
C ALA A 34 -16.88 -1.09 1.56
N ASP A 35 -17.23 -2.11 2.35
CA ASP A 35 -16.75 -2.38 3.70
C ASP A 35 -15.57 -3.35 3.65
N ILE A 36 -14.44 -2.98 4.24
CA ILE A 36 -13.25 -3.84 4.32
C ILE A 36 -12.62 -3.77 5.70
N LYS A 37 -11.87 -4.82 6.04
CA LYS A 37 -10.96 -4.80 7.19
C LYS A 37 -9.55 -4.52 6.75
N VAL A 38 -8.89 -3.62 7.46
CA VAL A 38 -7.50 -3.24 7.26
C VAL A 38 -6.67 -3.49 8.51
N ASN A 39 -5.38 -3.78 8.33
CA ASN A 39 -4.45 -4.07 9.42
C ASN A 39 -5.02 -5.14 10.38
N ASP A 40 -4.88 -4.94 11.70
CA ASP A 40 -5.34 -5.84 12.77
C ASP A 40 -6.87 -5.87 12.98
N GLY A 41 -7.65 -5.62 11.92
CA GLY A 41 -9.10 -5.82 11.90
C GLY A 41 -9.96 -4.56 11.95
N GLU A 42 -9.37 -3.38 11.74
CA GLU A 42 -10.06 -2.10 11.67
C GLU A 42 -11.07 -2.09 10.51
N ASP A 43 -12.34 -1.78 10.81
CA ASP A 43 -13.41 -1.67 9.81
C ASP A 43 -13.40 -0.27 9.17
N VAL A 44 -13.30 -0.22 7.84
CA VAL A 44 -13.30 1.04 7.07
C VAL A 44 -14.15 0.92 5.80
N LEU A 45 -14.62 2.07 5.30
CA LEU A 45 -15.25 2.18 3.99
C LEU A 45 -14.21 2.53 2.92
N ASN A 46 -14.15 1.73 1.85
CA ASN A 46 -13.19 1.87 0.78
C ASN A 46 -13.73 2.67 -0.42
N PHE A 47 -13.29 3.93 -0.52
CA PHE A 47 -13.64 4.84 -1.63
C PHE A 47 -12.55 4.95 -2.71
N CYS A 48 -11.45 4.19 -2.60
CA CYS A 48 -10.31 4.28 -3.52
C CYS A 48 -10.06 3.00 -4.34
N ALA A 49 -11.00 2.05 -4.33
CA ALA A 49 -10.93 0.85 -5.16
C ALA A 49 -11.43 1.09 -6.59
N ASN A 50 -10.79 0.45 -7.55
CA ASN A 50 -11.26 0.39 -8.94
C ASN A 50 -12.34 -0.69 -9.16
N ASN A 51 -13.16 -0.98 -8.14
CA ASN A 51 -14.20 -2.02 -8.15
C ASN A 51 -15.60 -1.39 -8.32
N LEU A 52 -15.83 -0.72 -9.47
CA LEU A 52 -17.07 0.02 -9.76
C LEU A 52 -18.30 -0.90 -9.87
N PHE A 53 -18.20 -1.95 -10.67
CA PHE A 53 -19.24 -2.98 -10.77
C PHE A 53 -18.80 -4.14 -9.88
N ARG A 54 -19.32 -4.18 -8.65
CA ARG A 54 -19.07 -5.29 -7.73
C ARG A 54 -19.67 -6.57 -8.33
N PHE A 55 -18.85 -7.39 -8.96
CA PHE A 55 -19.23 -8.74 -9.32
C PHE A 55 -19.20 -9.61 -8.08
N VAL A 56 -20.35 -9.73 -7.45
CA VAL A 56 -20.62 -10.83 -6.52
C VAL A 56 -21.11 -11.99 -7.37
N ARG A 57 -20.47 -13.14 -7.21
CA ARG A 57 -21.07 -14.38 -7.70
C ARG A 57 -22.16 -14.82 -6.73
#